data_AF-A0A6L5FYF8-F1
#
_entry.id   AF-A0A6L5FYF8-F1
#
_cell.length_a   1.000
_cell.length_b   1.000
_cell.length_c   1.000
_cell.angle_alpha   90.00
_cell.angle_beta   90.00
_cell.angle_gamma   90.00
#
_symmetry.space_group_name_H-M   'P 1'
#
loop_
_entity.id
_entity.type
_entity.pdbx_description
1 polymer ?
#
loop_
_entity_poly.entity_id
_entity_poly.type
_entity_poly.pdbx_seq_one_letter_code
_entity_poly.pdbx_strand_id
1 'polypeptide(L)'
;MPNFSCKGDRKDAGIALRPRAFEIAGSLLGVSWKHLADAFVRAATTKVAAAVSDAISEAKLESPVIVGLGGGAGALIPAAASVSETEWSVPPDAEVISSIGDALSMIRVEVERTLARPSAESVASVHLCRLLGRHR
;
A
#
# COMPACT_ATOMS: atom_id res chain seq x y z
N MET A 1 7.11 -40.03 5.37
CA MET A 1 7.16 -38.66 5.90
C MET A 1 8.51 -38.06 5.52
N PRO A 2 8.61 -37.08 4.61
CA PRO A 2 9.90 -36.46 4.36
C PRO A 2 10.21 -35.47 5.48
N ASN A 3 11.38 -35.66 6.09
CA ASN A 3 11.91 -34.89 7.20
C ASN A 3 12.59 -33.63 6.63
N PHE A 4 12.03 -32.44 6.84
CA PHE A 4 12.62 -31.19 6.33
C PHE A 4 13.31 -30.44 7.48
N SER A 5 14.63 -30.62 7.57
CA SER A 5 15.50 -29.81 8.41
C SER A 5 15.86 -28.52 7.66
N CYS A 6 15.42 -27.38 8.15
CA CYS A 6 15.77 -26.07 7.61
C CYS A 6 16.99 -25.52 8.37
N LYS A 7 18.19 -25.71 7.81
CA LYS A 7 19.41 -25.01 8.23
C LYS A 7 20.07 -24.42 6.99
N GLY A 8 20.21 -23.09 6.95
CA GLY A 8 21.01 -22.38 5.95
C GLY A 8 20.32 -21.13 5.39
N ASP A 9 20.88 -19.97 5.73
CA ASP A 9 20.81 -18.64 5.11
C ASP A 9 19.50 -18.20 4.41
N ARG A 10 18.79 -17.33 5.13
CA ARG A 10 17.40 -16.87 4.96
C ARG A 10 17.08 -16.18 3.62
N LYS A 11 18.07 -15.84 2.78
CA LYS A 11 17.87 -15.13 1.51
C LYS A 11 17.87 -16.05 0.29
N ASP A 12 18.76 -17.05 0.27
CA ASP A 12 18.91 -17.94 -0.90
C ASP A 12 18.06 -19.20 -0.80
N ALA A 13 17.85 -19.71 0.42
CA ALA A 13 16.92 -20.82 0.68
C ALA A 13 15.48 -20.50 0.24
N GLY A 14 15.09 -19.22 0.26
CA GLY A 14 13.76 -18.77 -0.15
C GLY A 14 13.50 -18.84 -1.65
N ILE A 15 14.52 -18.85 -2.51
CA ILE A 15 14.33 -18.88 -3.97
C ILE A 15 14.01 -20.31 -4.43
N ALA A 16 14.69 -21.31 -3.86
CA ALA A 16 14.43 -22.73 -4.14
C ALA A 16 13.15 -23.27 -3.45
N LEU A 17 12.74 -22.70 -2.30
CA LEU A 17 11.52 -23.11 -1.59
C LEU A 17 10.22 -22.68 -2.30
N ARG A 18 10.26 -21.56 -3.03
CA ARG A 18 9.07 -20.93 -3.64
C ARG A 18 8.36 -21.85 -4.64
N PRO A 19 9.03 -22.43 -5.65
CA PRO A 19 8.39 -23.40 -6.54
C PRO A 19 7.90 -24.63 -5.76
N ARG A 20 8.67 -25.09 -4.76
CA ARG A 20 8.39 -26.31 -4.01
C ARG A 20 7.11 -26.23 -3.18
N ALA A 21 6.81 -25.06 -2.62
CA ALA A 21 5.54 -24.82 -1.91
C ALA A 21 4.34 -24.92 -2.87
N PHE A 22 4.43 -24.28 -4.04
CA PHE A 22 3.38 -24.36 -5.06
C PHE A 22 3.28 -25.74 -5.71
N GLU A 23 4.38 -26.50 -5.80
CA GLU A 23 4.39 -27.90 -6.26
C GLU A 23 3.63 -28.81 -5.30
N ILE A 24 3.85 -28.67 -4.00
CA ILE A 24 3.11 -29.43 -2.99
C ILE A 24 1.62 -29.07 -3.05
N ALA A 25 1.31 -27.77 -3.03
CA ALA A 25 -0.07 -27.30 -3.08
C ALA A 25 -0.78 -27.69 -4.39
N GLY A 26 -0.10 -27.57 -5.53
CA GLY A 26 -0.60 -27.97 -6.84
C GLY A 26 -0.86 -29.48 -6.91
N SER A 27 0.04 -30.29 -6.36
CA SER A 27 -0.14 -31.75 -6.29
C SER A 27 -1.35 -32.16 -5.45
N LEU A 28 -1.61 -31.46 -4.34
CA LEU A 28 -2.80 -31.68 -3.49
C LEU A 28 -4.11 -31.27 -4.20
N LEU A 29 -4.04 -30.27 -5.08
CA LEU A 29 -5.19 -29.71 -5.80
C LEU A 29 -5.37 -30.29 -7.21
N GLY A 30 -4.46 -31.16 -7.68
CA GLY A 30 -4.49 -31.72 -9.02
C GLY A 30 -4.21 -30.70 -10.14
N VAL A 31 -3.53 -29.59 -9.85
CA VAL A 31 -3.20 -28.52 -10.82
C VAL A 31 -1.70 -28.30 -10.92
N SER A 32 -1.23 -27.77 -12.06
CA SER A 32 0.19 -27.43 -12.19
C SER A 32 0.57 -26.28 -11.24
N TRP A 33 1.75 -26.36 -10.64
CA TRP A 33 2.22 -25.34 -9.70
C TRP A 33 2.32 -23.95 -10.34
N LYS A 34 2.68 -23.88 -11.63
CA LYS A 34 2.71 -22.62 -12.39
C LYS A 34 1.34 -22.01 -12.48
N HIS A 35 0.35 -22.81 -12.87
CA HIS A 35 -1.03 -22.38 -12.97
C HIS A 35 -1.58 -21.92 -11.62
N LEU A 36 -1.24 -22.64 -10.54
CA LEU A 36 -1.63 -22.27 -9.18
C LEU A 36 -1.00 -20.94 -8.73
N ALA A 37 0.30 -20.75 -8.96
CA ALA A 37 0.99 -19.51 -8.61
C ALA A 37 0.42 -18.30 -9.38
N ASP A 38 0.16 -18.49 -10.67
CA ASP A 38 -0.49 -17.52 -11.52
C ASP A 38 -1.89 -17.16 -11.03
N ALA A 39 -2.72 -18.17 -10.72
CA ALA A 39 -4.06 -17.98 -10.21
C ALA A 39 -4.05 -17.27 -8.85
N PHE A 40 -3.08 -17.58 -8.00
CA PHE A 40 -2.89 -16.93 -6.71
C PHE A 40 -2.58 -15.43 -6.87
N VAL A 41 -1.62 -15.08 -7.72
CA VAL A 41 -1.28 -13.67 -8.01
C VAL A 41 -2.47 -12.96 -8.64
N ARG A 42 -3.16 -13.58 -9.61
CA ARG A 42 -4.37 -13.02 -10.24
C ARG A 42 -5.46 -12.73 -9.20
N ALA A 43 -5.76 -13.69 -8.32
CA ALA A 43 -6.77 -13.52 -7.28
C ALA A 43 -6.43 -12.40 -6.29
N ALA A 44 -5.16 -12.28 -5.89
CA ALA A 44 -4.70 -11.18 -5.05
C ALA A 44 -4.83 -9.83 -5.79
N THR A 45 -4.44 -9.81 -7.06
CA THR A 45 -4.44 -8.62 -7.92
C THR A 45 -5.85 -8.09 -8.18
N THR A 46 -6.83 -8.96 -8.41
CA THR A 46 -8.23 -8.54 -8.64
C THR A 46 -8.77 -7.68 -7.49
N LYS A 47 -8.44 -8.03 -6.25
CA LYS A 47 -8.85 -7.25 -5.07
C LYS A 47 -8.18 -5.88 -5.02
N VAL A 48 -6.88 -5.83 -5.35
CA VAL A 48 -6.11 -4.58 -5.39
C VAL A 48 -6.63 -3.67 -6.51
N ALA A 49 -6.87 -4.21 -7.70
CA ALA A 49 -7.37 -3.46 -8.85
C ALA A 49 -8.76 -2.85 -8.56
N ALA A 50 -9.65 -3.59 -7.89
CA ALA A 50 -10.94 -3.06 -7.46
C ALA A 50 -10.77 -1.87 -6.50
N ALA A 51 -9.95 -2.02 -5.45
CA ALA A 51 -9.71 -0.95 -4.49
C ALA A 51 -9.07 0.29 -5.13
N VAL A 52 -8.15 0.11 -6.07
CA VAL A 52 -7.55 1.22 -6.83
C VAL A 52 -8.60 1.91 -7.70
N SER A 53 -9.44 1.15 -8.42
CA SER A 53 -10.52 1.69 -9.23
C SER A 53 -11.51 2.52 -8.40
N ASP A 54 -11.88 2.04 -7.23
CA ASP A 54 -12.76 2.75 -6.31
C ASP A 54 -12.13 4.08 -5.85
N ALA A 55 -10.85 4.05 -5.47
CA ALA A 55 -10.12 5.26 -5.06
C ALA A 55 -9.98 6.29 -6.19
N ILE A 56 -9.72 5.84 -7.42
CA ILE A 56 -9.64 6.70 -8.61
C ILE A 56 -10.99 7.38 -8.88
N SER A 57 -12.08 6.61 -8.78
CA SER A 57 -13.45 7.09 -8.97
C SER A 57 -13.85 8.11 -7.90
N GLU A 58 -13.60 7.80 -6.62
CA GLU A 58 -13.89 8.69 -5.49
C GLU A 58 -13.16 10.02 -5.60
N ALA A 59 -11.87 9.97 -5.97
CA ALA A 59 -11.04 11.15 -6.16
C ALA A 59 -11.26 11.86 -7.51
N LYS A 60 -12.08 11.29 -8.41
CA LYS A 60 -12.36 11.80 -9.77
C LYS A 60 -11.10 12.07 -10.59
N LEU A 61 -10.16 11.12 -10.58
CA LEU A 61 -8.89 11.24 -11.29
C LEU A 61 -9.04 10.76 -12.74
N GLU A 62 -8.63 11.57 -13.72
CA GLU A 62 -8.79 11.26 -15.15
C GLU A 62 -7.65 10.38 -15.70
N SER A 63 -6.42 10.56 -15.23
CA SER A 63 -5.24 9.79 -15.69
C SER A 63 -4.18 9.70 -14.59
N PRO A 64 -4.47 8.97 -13.50
CA PRO A 64 -3.54 8.85 -12.39
C PRO A 64 -2.37 7.92 -12.74
N VAL A 65 -1.23 8.13 -12.07
CA VAL A 65 -0.13 7.17 -12.04
C VAL A 65 -0.20 6.39 -10.73
N ILE A 66 -0.25 5.07 -10.80
CA ILE A 66 -0.25 4.20 -9.62
C ILE A 66 1.20 4.08 -9.11
N VAL A 67 1.44 4.57 -7.88
CA VAL A 67 2.74 4.41 -7.23
C VAL A 67 2.68 3.23 -6.26
N GLY A 68 3.40 2.16 -6.60
CA GLY A 68 3.47 0.94 -5.81
C GLY A 68 4.46 1.04 -4.66
N LEU A 69 3.99 0.85 -3.43
CA LEU A 69 4.77 0.94 -2.20
C LEU A 69 4.72 -0.35 -1.36
N GLY A 70 5.73 -0.58 -0.53
CA GLY A 70 5.88 -1.78 0.29
C GLY A 70 6.44 -3.00 -0.47
N GLY A 71 6.84 -4.05 0.28
CA GLY A 71 7.49 -5.24 -0.29
C GLY A 71 6.65 -6.07 -1.26
N GLY A 72 5.33 -5.89 -1.27
CA GLY A 72 4.43 -6.56 -2.21
C GLY A 72 4.23 -5.81 -3.54
N ALA A 73 4.69 -4.56 -3.63
CA ALA A 73 4.38 -3.67 -4.76
C ALA A 73 4.84 -4.24 -6.09
N GLY A 74 6.09 -4.70 -6.17
CA GLY A 74 6.67 -5.22 -7.41
C GLY A 74 5.93 -6.44 -7.98
N ALA A 75 5.21 -7.19 -7.14
CA ALA A 75 4.44 -8.35 -7.59
C ALA A 75 3.00 -8.02 -7.99
N LEU A 76 2.34 -7.10 -7.27
CA LEU A 76 0.90 -6.85 -7.42
C LEU A 76 0.59 -5.65 -8.31
N ILE A 77 1.42 -4.60 -8.27
CA ILE A 77 1.12 -3.33 -8.94
C ILE A 77 1.18 -3.44 -10.46
N PRO A 78 2.20 -4.07 -11.07
CA PRO A 78 2.20 -4.27 -12.53
C PRO A 78 1.00 -5.08 -13.01
N ALA A 79 0.63 -6.11 -12.24
CA ALA A 79 -0.51 -6.95 -12.55
C ALA A 79 -1.82 -6.17 -12.40
N ALA A 80 -1.98 -5.35 -11.36
CA ALA A 80 -3.19 -4.56 -11.13
C ALA A 80 -3.37 -3.48 -12.19
N ALA A 81 -2.28 -2.75 -12.49
CA ALA A 81 -2.25 -1.70 -13.50
C ALA A 81 -2.52 -2.23 -14.92
N SER A 82 -2.12 -3.48 -15.21
CA SER A 82 -2.42 -4.12 -16.50
C SER A 82 -3.92 -4.37 -16.72
N VAL A 83 -4.68 -4.58 -15.65
CA VAL A 83 -6.14 -4.81 -15.73
C VAL A 83 -6.89 -3.50 -16.01
N SER A 84 -6.36 -2.37 -15.50
CA SER A 84 -6.98 -1.05 -15.60
C SER A 84 -6.32 -0.13 -16.64
N GLU A 85 -5.37 -0.64 -17.44
CA GLU A 85 -4.58 0.12 -18.43
C GLU A 85 -4.02 1.45 -17.88
N THR A 86 -3.63 1.45 -16.61
CA THR A 86 -3.18 2.65 -15.90
C THR A 86 -1.66 2.71 -15.84
N GLU A 87 -1.08 3.90 -15.97
CA GLU A 87 0.36 4.08 -15.78
C GLU A 87 0.76 3.75 -14.34
N TRP A 88 1.94 3.17 -14.15
CA TRP A 88 2.43 2.78 -12.83
C TRP A 88 3.93 2.94 -12.67
N SER A 89 4.37 3.09 -11.42
CA SER A 89 5.78 3.09 -11.04
C SER A 89 6.00 2.42 -9.68
N VAL A 90 7.15 1.79 -9.49
CA VAL A 90 7.61 1.29 -8.19
C VAL A 90 8.97 1.93 -7.89
N PRO A 91 9.05 2.85 -6.92
CA PRO A 91 10.32 3.48 -6.55
C PRO A 91 11.34 2.48 -5.97
N PRO A 92 12.65 2.73 -6.07
CA PRO A 92 13.69 1.85 -5.51
C PRO A 92 13.52 1.59 -4.00
N ASP A 93 13.16 2.62 -3.23
CA ASP A 93 12.99 2.54 -1.77
C ASP A 93 11.54 2.23 -1.34
N ALA A 94 10.73 1.69 -2.25
CA ALA A 94 9.31 1.39 -2.00
C ALA A 94 9.09 0.57 -0.73
N GLU A 95 9.97 -0.38 -0.41
CA GLU A 95 9.81 -1.26 0.76
C GLU A 95 9.94 -0.54 2.11
N VAL A 96 10.67 0.58 2.15
CA VAL A 96 11.00 1.31 3.39
C VAL A 96 10.36 2.70 3.46
N ILE A 97 9.50 3.04 2.50
CA ILE A 97 8.91 4.37 2.36
C ILE A 97 8.14 4.82 3.60
N SER A 98 7.51 3.89 4.32
CA SER A 98 6.78 4.21 5.56
C SER A 98 7.73 4.76 6.63
N SER A 99 8.90 4.13 6.81
CA SER A 99 9.89 4.58 7.77
C SER A 99 10.52 5.92 7.38
N ILE A 100 10.67 6.16 6.08
CA ILE A 100 11.11 7.47 5.56
C ILE A 100 10.06 8.54 5.88
N GLY A 101 8.78 8.25 5.66
CA GLY A 101 7.67 9.14 5.97
C GLY A 101 7.61 9.53 7.45
N ASP A 102 7.77 8.55 8.34
CA ASP A 102 7.82 8.79 9.78
C ASP A 102 9.01 9.69 10.16
N ALA A 103 10.20 9.41 9.61
CA ALA A 103 11.42 10.17 9.90
C ALA A 103 11.36 11.62 9.38
N LEU A 104 10.66 11.85 8.27
CA LEU A 104 10.49 13.18 7.66
C LEU A 104 9.24 13.91 8.16
N SER A 105 8.46 13.30 9.05
CA SER A 105 7.23 13.92 9.54
C SER A 105 7.52 15.23 10.28
N MET A 106 6.86 16.31 9.86
CA MET A 106 6.92 17.57 10.57
C MET A 106 6.11 17.47 11.87
N ILE A 107 6.64 17.98 12.97
CA ILE A 107 5.85 18.18 14.19
C ILE A 107 4.83 19.28 13.92
N ARG A 108 3.56 18.89 13.73
CA ARG A 108 2.43 19.81 13.50
C ARG A 108 1.47 19.74 14.68
N VAL A 109 1.13 20.90 15.24
CA VAL A 109 0.05 21.05 16.23
C VAL A 109 -1.16 21.66 15.55
N GLU A 110 -2.30 21.00 15.63
CA GLU A 110 -3.58 21.46 15.07
C GLU A 110 -4.55 21.73 16.23
N VAL A 111 -5.21 22.89 16.20
CA VAL A 111 -6.21 23.29 17.21
C VAL A 111 -7.51 23.57 16.49
N GLU A 112 -8.51 22.71 16.68
CA GLU A 112 -9.86 22.89 16.15
C GLU A 112 -10.74 23.64 17.15
N ARG A 113 -11.56 24.58 16.65
CA ARG A 113 -12.52 25.35 17.44
C ARG A 113 -13.85 25.42 16.70
N THR A 114 -14.90 24.86 17.31
CA THR A 114 -16.27 24.93 16.78
C THR A 114 -16.99 26.16 17.30
N LEU A 115 -17.49 27.01 16.39
CA LEU A 115 -18.30 28.19 16.73
C LEU A 115 -19.78 27.93 16.42
N ALA A 116 -20.61 27.75 17.45
CA ALA A 116 -22.03 27.45 17.27
C ALA A 116 -22.83 28.58 16.59
N ARG A 117 -22.38 29.83 16.73
CA ARG A 117 -22.95 31.02 16.05
C ARG A 117 -21.80 31.92 15.58
N PRO A 118 -21.33 31.75 14.34
CA PRO A 118 -20.23 32.55 13.83
C PRO A 118 -20.64 34.01 13.67
N SER A 119 -19.77 34.92 14.08
CA SER A 119 -19.85 36.36 13.84
C SER A 119 -18.49 36.85 13.34
N ALA A 120 -18.45 38.00 12.67
CA ALA A 120 -17.18 38.56 12.17
C ALA A 120 -16.16 38.73 13.31
N GLU A 121 -16.62 39.12 14.51
CA GLU A 121 -15.80 39.29 15.70
C GLU A 121 -15.27 37.95 16.24
N SER A 122 -16.11 36.90 16.31
CA SER A 122 -15.67 35.60 16.82
C SER A 122 -14.66 34.92 15.89
N VAL A 123 -14.83 35.06 14.56
CA VAL A 123 -13.86 34.58 13.57
C VAL A 123 -12.54 35.35 13.66
N ALA A 124 -12.60 36.67 13.80
CA ALA A 124 -11.40 37.50 13.98
C ALA A 124 -10.63 37.11 15.24
N SER A 125 -11.32 36.81 16.34
CA SER A 125 -10.69 36.40 17.61
C SER A 125 -9.89 35.09 17.48
N VAL A 126 -10.41 34.11 16.72
CA VAL A 126 -9.74 32.84 16.46
C VAL A 126 -8.48 33.05 15.61
N HIS A 127 -8.56 33.92 14.60
CA HIS A 127 -7.41 34.29 13.76
C HIS A 127 -6.33 35.02 14.57
N LEU A 128 -6.75 35.92 15.46
CA LEU A 128 -5.85 36.69 16.32
C LEU A 128 -5.12 35.79 17.33
N CYS A 129 -5.82 34.83 17.95
CA CYS A 129 -5.21 33.84 18.84
C CYS A 129 -4.14 33.00 18.13
N ARG A 130 -4.36 32.65 16.85
CA ARG A 130 -3.37 31.95 16.03
C ARG A 130 -2.11 32.78 15.81
N LEU A 131 -2.23 34.06 15.50
CA LEU A 131 -1.09 34.95 15.24
C LEU A 131 -0.27 35.27 16.51
N LEU A 132 -0.93 35.33 17.66
CA LEU A 132 -0.29 35.74 18.91
C LEU A 132 0.22 34.58 19.78
N GLY A 133 0.01 33.32 19.37
CA GLY A 133 0.43 32.14 20.14
C GLY A 133 -0.17 32.05 21.55
N ARG A 134 -1.30 32.74 21.80
CA ARG A 134 -1.91 32.81 23.14
C ARG A 134 -2.76 31.57 23.38
N HIS A 135 -2.16 30.58 24.05
CA HIS A 135 -2.89 29.49 24.69
C HIS A 135 -3.43 30.01 26.03
N ARG A 136 -4.72 30.35 26.06
CA ARG A 136 -5.48 30.40 27.32
C ARG A 136 -6.27 29.12 27.45
#